data_AF-A0A2A6CJT2-F1
#
_entry.id   AF-A0A2A6CJT2-F1
#
_cell.length_a   1.000
_cell.length_b   1.000
_cell.length_c   1.000
_cell.angle_alpha   90.00
_cell.angle_beta   90.00
_cell.angle_gamma   90.00
#
_symmetry.space_group_name_H-M   'P 1'
#
loop_
_entity.id
_entity.type
_entity.pdbx_description
1 polymer ?
#
loop_
_entity_poly.entity_id
_entity_poly.type
_entity_poly.pdbx_seq_one_letter_code
_entity_poly.pdbx_strand_id
1 'polypeptide(L)'
;MKQSLLGSLLILLIPAADACMRVTPTTPGIPAVPCKACAKNALHVKEMGETESARPMTTDVTVTTGDCAQRTFTCVGMSAGIELFMAGDSAGTVMTPKDAVSLTATCNAAGKWEYMGRVISHVECSYVSAPGNKCKLCTKAQIAHLIRPGRGAKELTDDSIDLTRTCAVRTFKCDGRMAVIEVFGPGMEALGRVQGENQGDTAVFEVTCNADGTAWEAAGRTITAVECADAFLI
;
A
#
# COMPACT_ATOMS: atom_id res chain seq x y z
N MET A 1 96.26 30.76 36.48
CA MET A 1 95.08 30.96 35.61
C MET A 1 94.36 29.64 35.44
N LYS A 2 93.14 29.51 35.99
CA LYS A 2 92.10 28.55 35.56
C LYS A 2 90.84 28.86 36.38
N GLN A 3 89.92 29.60 35.75
CA GLN A 3 88.55 29.83 36.21
C GLN A 3 87.74 28.57 35.94
N SER A 4 86.90 28.14 36.89
CA SER A 4 85.83 27.16 36.65
C SER A 4 84.50 27.84 36.97
N LEU A 5 83.63 27.86 35.95
CA LEU A 5 82.32 28.49 35.93
C LEU A 5 81.36 27.81 36.93
N LEU A 6 80.73 28.60 37.79
CA LEU A 6 79.46 28.25 38.42
C LEU A 6 78.33 28.57 37.42
N GLY A 7 77.60 27.54 36.97
CA GLY A 7 76.37 27.69 36.19
C GLY A 7 75.18 27.96 37.11
N SER A 8 74.63 29.16 37.03
CA SER A 8 73.35 29.52 37.66
C SER A 8 72.19 29.02 36.79
N LEU A 9 71.43 28.06 37.32
CA LEU A 9 70.17 27.57 36.76
C LEU A 9 69.04 28.53 37.17
N LEU A 10 68.55 29.34 36.22
CA LEU A 10 67.44 30.27 36.42
C LEU A 10 66.12 29.55 36.11
N ILE A 11 65.36 29.18 37.15
CA ILE A 11 64.02 28.58 37.02
C ILE A 11 63.00 29.70 36.89
N LEU A 12 62.40 29.84 35.70
CA LEU A 12 61.28 30.73 35.41
C LEU A 12 59.97 30.11 35.93
N LEU A 13 59.40 30.69 36.97
CA LEU A 13 58.04 30.41 37.45
C LEU A 13 57.04 31.16 36.58
N ILE A 14 56.30 30.43 35.74
CA ILE A 14 55.16 30.96 34.98
C ILE A 14 53.90 30.81 35.84
N PRO A 15 53.17 31.89 36.18
CA PRO A 15 51.87 31.77 36.83
C PRO A 15 50.83 31.27 35.81
N ALA A 16 50.22 30.12 36.11
CA ALA A 16 49.05 29.63 35.40
C ALA A 16 47.87 30.57 35.71
N ALA A 17 47.52 31.43 34.76
CA ALA A 17 46.26 32.16 34.81
C ALA A 17 45.14 31.19 34.39
N ASP A 18 44.25 30.87 35.32
CA ASP A 18 42.96 30.25 35.03
C ASP A 18 42.17 31.19 34.11
N ALA A 19 42.23 30.93 32.81
CA ALA A 19 41.33 31.55 31.85
C ALA A 19 39.96 30.88 31.99
N CYS A 20 39.06 31.52 32.76
CA CYS A 20 37.64 31.23 32.67
C CYS A 20 37.16 31.52 31.24
N MET A 21 37.19 30.51 30.38
CA MET A 21 36.59 30.61 29.04
C MET A 21 35.08 30.77 29.21
N ARG A 22 34.57 31.95 28.83
CA ARG A 22 33.15 32.19 28.68
C ARG A 22 32.67 31.38 27.48
N VAL A 23 32.20 30.15 27.73
CA VAL A 23 31.41 29.39 26.76
C VAL A 23 30.13 30.18 26.52
N THR A 24 30.05 30.89 25.41
CA THR A 24 28.75 31.26 24.84
C THR A 24 27.99 29.96 24.65
N PRO A 25 26.83 29.76 25.29
CA PRO A 25 25.97 28.64 24.95
C PRO A 25 25.77 28.70 23.44
N THR A 26 26.10 27.62 22.73
CA THR A 26 25.61 27.46 21.37
C THR A 26 24.12 27.69 21.42
N THR A 27 23.61 28.54 20.52
CA THR A 27 22.18 28.77 20.35
C THR A 27 21.46 27.44 20.55
N PRO A 28 20.51 27.33 21.50
CA PRO A 28 19.71 26.13 21.65
C PRO A 28 19.28 25.71 20.25
N GLY A 29 19.69 24.50 19.83
CA GLY A 29 19.36 24.00 18.51
C GLY A 29 17.88 24.23 18.29
N ILE A 30 17.54 24.89 17.18
CA ILE A 30 16.15 25.12 16.79
C ILE A 30 15.39 23.82 17.08
N PRO A 31 14.33 23.84 17.93
CA PRO A 31 13.55 22.65 18.19
C PRO A 31 13.19 22.03 16.84
N ALA A 32 13.49 20.74 16.66
CA ALA A 32 13.17 20.05 15.42
C ALA A 32 11.71 20.38 15.08
N VAL A 33 11.50 21.03 13.93
CA VAL A 33 10.15 21.35 13.45
C VAL A 33 9.42 20.01 13.43
N PRO A 34 8.38 19.82 14.25
CA PRO A 34 7.77 18.50 14.36
C PRO A 34 7.19 18.16 12.99
N CYS A 35 7.56 17.01 12.43
CA CYS A 35 7.21 16.60 11.07
C CYS A 35 5.74 16.15 11.02
N LYS A 36 4.83 17.08 11.33
CA LYS A 36 3.45 16.74 11.73
C LYS A 36 2.56 16.32 10.57
N ALA A 37 2.92 16.59 9.32
CA ALA A 37 2.15 16.10 8.19
C ALA A 37 2.97 16.06 6.90
N CYS A 38 3.08 14.87 6.32
CA CYS A 38 3.40 14.71 4.91
C CYS A 38 2.09 14.47 4.17
N ALA A 39 1.92 15.11 3.02
CA ALA A 39 0.75 14.85 2.18
C ALA A 39 0.83 13.39 1.67
N LYS A 40 -0.32 12.71 1.61
CA LYS A 40 -0.37 11.31 1.14
C LYS A 40 0.17 11.19 -0.30
N ASN A 41 -0.11 12.17 -1.15
CA ASN A 41 0.36 12.26 -2.53
C ASN A 41 1.84 12.70 -2.67
N ALA A 42 2.56 12.98 -1.57
CA ALA A 42 4.00 13.25 -1.63
C ALA A 42 4.85 11.99 -1.87
N LEU A 43 4.23 10.80 -1.83
CA LEU A 43 4.81 9.50 -2.17
C LEU A 43 3.80 8.75 -3.04
N HIS A 44 4.21 8.41 -4.25
CA HIS A 44 3.38 7.64 -5.17
C HIS A 44 3.35 6.18 -4.75
N VAL A 45 2.17 5.57 -4.75
CA VAL A 45 2.03 4.12 -4.61
C VAL A 45 1.72 3.63 -5.99
N LYS A 46 2.63 2.87 -6.60
CA LYS A 46 2.38 2.29 -7.92
C LYS A 46 1.28 1.26 -7.78
N GLU A 47 0.20 1.53 -8.47
CA GLU A 47 -0.94 0.64 -8.53
C GLU A 47 -0.77 -0.39 -9.65
N MET A 48 -1.59 -1.43 -9.59
CA MET A 48 -1.64 -2.46 -10.60
C MET A 48 -1.88 -1.85 -12.00
N GLY A 49 -1.09 -2.31 -12.98
CA GLY A 49 -1.16 -1.84 -14.37
C GLY A 49 -0.20 -0.69 -14.69
N GLU A 50 0.45 -0.09 -13.69
CA GLU A 50 1.55 0.86 -13.93
C GLU A 50 2.86 0.15 -14.31
N THR A 51 3.07 -1.08 -13.83
CA THR A 51 4.14 -2.00 -14.24
C THR A 51 3.61 -3.42 -14.33
N GLU A 52 4.37 -4.33 -14.93
CA GLU A 52 4.03 -5.76 -15.02
C GLU A 52 3.99 -6.44 -13.62
N SER A 53 4.87 -5.99 -12.73
CA SER A 53 5.05 -6.51 -11.37
C SER A 53 4.17 -5.83 -10.32
N ALA A 54 3.63 -4.64 -10.59
CA ALA A 54 2.88 -3.87 -9.61
C ALA A 54 1.60 -4.58 -9.20
N ARG A 55 1.40 -4.64 -7.89
CA ARG A 55 0.21 -5.19 -7.23
C ARG A 55 -0.33 -4.16 -6.23
N PRO A 56 -1.63 -4.19 -5.92
CA PRO A 56 -2.18 -3.31 -4.90
C PRO A 56 -1.53 -3.59 -3.54
N MET A 57 -1.26 -2.53 -2.78
CA MET A 57 -0.92 -2.68 -1.36
C MET A 57 -2.11 -3.30 -0.62
N THR A 58 -1.87 -4.30 0.22
CA THR A 58 -2.90 -4.89 1.09
C THR A 58 -3.43 -3.86 2.08
N THR A 59 -2.54 -3.04 2.64
CA THR A 59 -2.92 -1.91 3.49
C THR A 59 -1.98 -0.72 3.26
N ASP A 60 -2.51 0.49 3.35
CA ASP A 60 -1.75 1.75 3.37
C ASP A 60 -2.34 2.67 4.44
N VAL A 61 -1.71 2.70 5.61
CA VAL A 61 -2.22 3.38 6.81
C VAL A 61 -1.28 4.51 7.20
N THR A 62 -1.83 5.70 7.45
CA THR A 62 -1.06 6.84 7.96
C THR A 62 -1.46 7.16 9.40
N VAL A 63 -0.48 7.32 10.28
CA VAL A 63 -0.64 7.69 11.68
C VAL A 63 0.08 9.02 11.92
N THR A 64 -0.61 9.98 12.53
CA THR A 64 -0.11 11.36 12.75
C THR A 64 -0.04 11.75 14.23
N THR A 65 -0.20 10.79 15.14
CA THR A 65 -0.28 11.04 16.60
C THR A 65 1.09 11.08 17.29
N GLY A 66 2.17 10.72 16.60
CA GLY A 66 3.55 10.76 17.10
C GLY A 66 4.31 12.05 16.72
N ASP A 67 5.61 12.08 17.03
CA ASP A 67 6.49 13.22 16.75
C ASP A 67 6.56 13.58 15.25
N CYS A 68 6.53 12.55 14.40
CA CYS A 68 6.43 12.69 12.95
C CYS A 68 5.37 11.72 12.40
N ALA A 69 4.71 12.11 11.31
CA ALA A 69 3.73 11.25 10.66
C ALA A 69 4.42 9.98 10.12
N GLN A 70 3.77 8.83 10.28
CA GLN A 70 4.24 7.53 9.78
C GLN A 70 3.22 6.96 8.82
N ARG A 71 3.68 6.40 7.70
CA ARG A 71 2.85 5.71 6.71
C ARG A 71 3.34 4.28 6.54
N THR A 72 2.48 3.33 6.89
CA THR A 72 2.79 1.91 6.86
C THR A 72 2.07 1.25 5.69
N PHE A 73 2.88 0.63 4.83
CA PHE A 73 2.45 -0.18 3.71
C PHE A 73 2.55 -1.65 4.09
N THR A 74 1.57 -2.46 3.68
CA THR A 74 1.64 -3.91 3.78
C THR A 74 1.38 -4.50 2.43
N CYS A 75 2.22 -5.44 2.02
CA CYS A 75 2.12 -6.20 0.79
C CYS A 75 2.07 -7.68 1.16
N VAL A 76 0.95 -8.34 0.86
CA VAL A 76 0.71 -9.76 1.13
C VAL A 76 0.63 -10.51 -0.20
N GLY A 77 1.41 -11.58 -0.31
CA GLY A 77 1.53 -12.39 -1.51
C GLY A 77 2.73 -13.33 -1.44
N MET A 78 2.76 -14.33 -2.31
CA MET A 78 3.84 -15.32 -2.30
C MET A 78 5.17 -14.65 -2.64
N SER A 79 6.15 -14.79 -1.74
CA SER A 79 7.40 -14.00 -1.79
C SER A 79 7.17 -12.50 -1.98
N ALA A 80 6.27 -11.92 -1.17
CA ALA A 80 5.98 -10.49 -1.21
C ALA A 80 7.21 -9.62 -0.94
N GLY A 81 7.30 -8.55 -1.72
CA GLY A 81 8.31 -7.51 -1.65
C GLY A 81 7.69 -6.13 -1.84
N ILE A 82 8.23 -5.11 -1.18
CA ILE A 82 7.93 -3.71 -1.44
C ILE A 82 9.17 -3.11 -2.11
N GLU A 83 9.06 -2.80 -3.39
CA GLU A 83 10.10 -2.08 -4.13
C GLU A 83 10.02 -0.59 -3.82
N LEU A 84 11.18 0.01 -3.55
CA LEU A 84 11.37 1.40 -3.21
C LEU A 84 11.97 2.13 -4.39
N PHE A 85 11.46 3.32 -4.69
CA PHE A 85 12.04 4.18 -5.73
C PHE A 85 12.54 5.48 -5.14
N MET A 86 13.76 5.88 -5.49
CA MET A 86 14.38 7.15 -5.10
C MET A 86 14.73 7.93 -6.36
N ALA A 87 14.31 9.20 -6.42
CA ALA A 87 14.49 10.05 -7.60
C ALA A 87 13.95 9.45 -8.92
N GLY A 88 12.96 8.55 -8.85
CA GLY A 88 12.39 7.85 -10.01
C GLY A 88 13.03 6.50 -10.34
N ASP A 89 14.21 6.19 -9.78
CA ASP A 89 14.91 4.93 -10.02
C ASP A 89 14.64 3.91 -8.91
N SER A 90 14.67 2.62 -9.27
CA SER A 90 14.60 1.55 -8.27
C SER A 90 15.80 1.63 -7.33
N ALA A 91 15.53 1.71 -6.04
CA ALA A 91 16.51 1.80 -4.97
C ALA A 91 16.64 0.50 -4.16
N GLY A 92 15.89 -0.54 -4.54
CA GLY A 92 15.90 -1.86 -3.93
C GLY A 92 14.53 -2.30 -3.40
N THR A 93 14.48 -3.55 -2.93
CA THR A 93 13.26 -4.20 -2.47
C THR A 93 13.38 -4.60 -1.01
N VAL A 94 12.38 -4.24 -0.21
CA VAL A 94 12.20 -4.78 1.14
C VAL A 94 11.43 -6.08 1.01
N MET A 95 12.05 -7.19 1.40
CA MET A 95 11.46 -8.52 1.37
C MET A 95 11.57 -9.15 2.76
N THR A 96 10.63 -10.03 3.08
CA THR A 96 10.81 -10.96 4.21
C THR A 96 10.70 -12.40 3.70
N PRO A 97 11.19 -13.41 4.43
CA PRO A 97 11.01 -14.82 4.06
C PRO A 97 9.54 -15.29 4.06
N LYS A 98 8.59 -14.40 4.38
CA LYS A 98 7.17 -14.71 4.57
C LYS A 98 6.35 -14.12 3.42
N ASP A 99 5.13 -14.64 3.26
CA ASP A 99 4.15 -14.15 2.28
C ASP A 99 3.52 -12.79 2.64
N ALA A 100 4.21 -11.99 3.48
CA ALA A 100 3.81 -10.67 3.89
C ALA A 100 5.04 -9.83 4.23
N VAL A 101 5.06 -8.59 3.76
CA VAL A 101 6.07 -7.59 4.12
C VAL A 101 5.38 -6.28 4.47
N SER A 102 5.91 -5.59 5.46
CA SER A 102 5.48 -4.24 5.83
C SER A 102 6.65 -3.26 5.79
N LEU A 103 6.38 -2.06 5.32
CA LEU A 103 7.33 -0.94 5.28
C LEU A 103 6.68 0.27 5.93
N THR A 104 7.38 0.90 6.88
CA THR A 104 6.93 2.16 7.49
C THR A 104 7.85 3.28 7.04
N ALA A 105 7.29 4.23 6.30
CA ALA A 105 7.93 5.48 5.94
C ALA A 105 7.63 6.55 7.00
N THR A 106 8.62 7.40 7.29
CA THR A 106 8.51 8.50 8.25
C THR A 106 8.54 9.82 7.49
N CYS A 107 7.64 10.72 7.84
CA CYS A 107 7.65 12.07 7.31
C CYS A 107 8.85 12.85 7.86
N ASN A 108 9.63 13.49 7.00
CA ASN A 108 10.75 14.34 7.41
C ASN A 108 10.32 15.81 7.59
N ALA A 109 11.24 16.64 8.12
CA ALA A 109 10.99 18.06 8.33
C ALA A 109 10.74 18.87 7.03
N ALA A 110 11.10 18.32 5.87
CA ALA A 110 10.85 18.90 4.55
C ALA A 110 9.50 18.47 3.94
N GLY A 111 8.67 17.72 4.69
CA GLY A 111 7.36 17.25 4.19
C GLY A 111 7.47 16.15 3.13
N LYS A 112 8.55 15.38 3.15
CA LYS A 112 8.78 14.21 2.29
C LYS A 112 8.80 12.92 3.09
N TRP A 113 8.33 11.84 2.47
CA TRP A 113 8.38 10.51 3.06
C TRP A 113 9.79 9.94 2.92
N GLU A 114 10.33 9.42 4.02
CA GLU A 114 11.65 8.80 4.08
C GLU A 114 11.59 7.38 4.62
N TYR A 115 12.50 6.55 4.12
CA TYR A 115 12.78 5.22 4.67
C TYR A 115 14.29 5.13 4.92
N MET A 116 14.69 4.75 6.14
CA MET A 116 16.10 4.67 6.56
C MET A 116 16.90 5.97 6.28
N GLY A 117 16.27 7.14 6.46
CA GLY A 117 16.89 8.46 6.28
C GLY A 117 17.08 8.89 4.83
N ARG A 118 16.41 8.23 3.88
CA ARG A 118 16.42 8.56 2.45
C ARG A 118 15.02 8.86 1.95
N VAL A 119 14.87 9.93 1.19
CA VAL A 119 13.60 10.32 0.57
C VAL A 119 13.19 9.30 -0.48
N ILE A 120 12.00 8.72 -0.29
CA ILE A 120 11.37 7.81 -1.23
C ILE A 120 10.34 8.58 -2.08
N SER A 121 10.30 8.24 -3.35
CA SER A 121 9.43 8.87 -4.35
C SER A 121 8.27 7.97 -4.75
N HIS A 122 8.49 6.65 -4.78
CA HIS A 122 7.47 5.66 -5.07
C HIS A 122 7.66 4.42 -4.18
N VAL A 123 6.57 3.69 -3.96
CA VAL A 123 6.58 2.31 -3.47
C VAL A 123 5.73 1.43 -4.37
N GLU A 124 6.14 0.19 -4.56
CA GLU A 124 5.43 -0.81 -5.37
C GLU A 124 5.34 -2.12 -4.59
N CYS A 125 4.15 -2.69 -4.45
CA CYS A 125 4.01 -4.05 -3.96
C CYS A 125 4.25 -5.01 -5.13
N SER A 126 5.15 -5.96 -4.93
CA SER A 126 5.47 -7.02 -5.88
C SER A 126 5.38 -8.36 -5.18
N TYR A 127 4.80 -9.38 -5.82
CA TYR A 127 4.87 -10.75 -5.34
C TYR A 127 4.83 -11.69 -6.55
N VAL A 128 5.52 -12.82 -6.46
CA VAL A 128 5.41 -13.84 -7.51
C VAL A 128 4.03 -14.47 -7.44
N SER A 129 3.29 -14.42 -8.54
CA SER A 129 2.25 -15.40 -8.77
C SER A 129 2.96 -16.72 -9.14
N ALA A 130 2.48 -17.87 -8.67
CA ALA A 130 3.19 -19.14 -8.86
C ALA A 130 3.58 -19.38 -10.33
N PRO A 131 4.75 -20.01 -10.63
CA PRO A 131 5.16 -20.26 -12.01
C PRO A 131 4.05 -20.97 -12.79
N GLY A 132 3.55 -20.34 -13.86
CA GLY A 132 2.42 -20.84 -14.65
C GLY A 132 1.02 -20.40 -14.20
N ASN A 133 0.91 -19.53 -13.20
CA ASN A 133 -0.36 -19.04 -12.67
C ASN A 133 -0.35 -17.51 -12.66
N LYS A 134 -0.97 -16.85 -13.65
CA LYS A 134 -1.14 -15.37 -13.66
C LYS A 134 -2.37 -14.91 -12.90
N CYS A 135 -3.08 -15.81 -12.22
CA CYS A 135 -4.19 -15.38 -11.39
C CYS A 135 -3.71 -14.56 -10.19
N LYS A 136 -3.83 -13.24 -10.29
CA LYS A 136 -4.08 -12.23 -9.23
C LYS A 136 -4.24 -10.83 -9.84
N LEU A 137 -4.59 -10.76 -11.12
CA LEU A 137 -4.54 -9.54 -11.94
C LEU A 137 -5.91 -8.99 -12.35
N CYS A 138 -7.01 -9.71 -12.05
CA CYS A 138 -8.32 -9.20 -12.41
C CYS A 138 -8.73 -8.05 -11.49
N THR A 139 -9.27 -6.99 -12.10
CA THR A 139 -9.65 -5.74 -11.44
C THR A 139 -11.18 -5.61 -11.41
N LYS A 140 -11.68 -4.68 -10.59
CA LYS A 140 -13.12 -4.38 -10.59
C LYS A 140 -13.64 -3.88 -11.95
N ALA A 141 -12.80 -3.18 -12.71
CA ALA A 141 -13.20 -2.54 -13.97
C ALA A 141 -13.56 -3.53 -15.09
N GLN A 142 -13.19 -4.81 -14.96
CA GLN A 142 -13.47 -5.84 -15.96
C GLN A 142 -14.90 -6.42 -15.90
N ILE A 143 -15.65 -6.18 -14.82
CA ILE A 143 -17.09 -6.45 -14.75
C ILE A 143 -17.81 -5.13 -14.48
N ALA A 144 -18.71 -4.76 -15.39
CA ALA A 144 -19.58 -3.61 -15.20
C ALA A 144 -20.70 -3.93 -14.19
N HIS A 145 -21.00 -2.98 -13.31
CA HIS A 145 -22.23 -2.97 -12.53
C HIS A 145 -23.31 -2.29 -13.36
N LEU A 146 -24.39 -3.02 -13.62
CA LEU A 146 -25.52 -2.49 -14.37
C LEU A 146 -26.63 -2.09 -13.40
N ILE A 147 -27.24 -0.94 -13.69
CA ILE A 147 -28.46 -0.48 -13.03
C ILE A 147 -29.40 -0.03 -14.14
N ARG A 148 -30.15 -0.96 -14.70
CA ARG A 148 -31.11 -0.65 -15.76
C ARG A 148 -32.43 -0.17 -15.17
N PRO A 149 -32.90 1.05 -15.52
CA PRO A 149 -34.14 1.58 -14.98
C PRO A 149 -35.35 0.67 -15.28
N GLY A 150 -36.22 0.46 -14.30
CA GLY A 150 -37.56 -0.12 -14.50
C GLY A 150 -37.74 -1.61 -14.19
N ARG A 151 -36.78 -2.28 -13.54
CA ARG A 151 -36.87 -3.71 -13.14
C ARG A 151 -36.47 -4.00 -11.69
N GLY A 152 -36.70 -3.06 -10.78
CA GLY A 152 -36.22 -3.18 -9.39
C GLY A 152 -34.69 -3.28 -9.26
N ALA A 153 -33.95 -2.88 -10.29
CA ALA A 153 -32.49 -2.84 -10.29
C ALA A 153 -31.99 -1.82 -9.26
N LYS A 154 -30.91 -2.17 -8.57
CA LYS A 154 -30.28 -1.37 -7.53
C LYS A 154 -28.80 -1.68 -7.43
N GLU A 155 -28.12 -0.88 -6.64
CA GLU A 155 -26.72 -1.11 -6.30
C GLU A 155 -26.54 -2.44 -5.56
N LEU A 156 -25.38 -3.07 -5.79
CA LEU A 156 -24.92 -4.19 -4.97
C LEU A 156 -24.66 -3.70 -3.54
N THR A 157 -24.99 -4.53 -2.56
CA THR A 157 -24.72 -4.23 -1.14
C THR A 157 -23.25 -4.44 -0.78
N ASP A 158 -22.59 -5.40 -1.43
CA ASP A 158 -21.14 -5.59 -1.32
C ASP A 158 -20.54 -6.05 -2.66
N ASP A 159 -19.29 -5.66 -2.86
CA ASP A 159 -18.44 -6.09 -3.96
C ASP A 159 -17.01 -6.11 -3.44
N SER A 160 -16.51 -7.30 -3.12
CA SER A 160 -15.20 -7.49 -2.50
C SER A 160 -14.32 -8.40 -3.36
N ILE A 161 -12.99 -8.20 -3.27
CA ILE A 161 -12.01 -9.06 -3.94
C ILE A 161 -11.10 -9.67 -2.88
N ASP A 162 -11.07 -10.99 -2.83
CA ASP A 162 -10.14 -11.81 -2.04
C ASP A 162 -8.90 -12.14 -2.87
N LEU A 163 -7.77 -11.54 -2.50
CA LEU A 163 -6.45 -11.77 -3.11
C LEU A 163 -5.61 -12.81 -2.37
N THR A 164 -6.15 -13.43 -1.31
CA THR A 164 -5.40 -14.41 -0.49
C THR A 164 -5.32 -15.78 -1.13
N ARG A 165 -6.25 -16.10 -2.04
CA ARG A 165 -6.32 -17.39 -2.75
C ARG A 165 -5.35 -17.46 -3.94
N THR A 166 -5.23 -18.67 -4.53
CA THR A 166 -4.42 -18.93 -5.73
C THR A 166 -4.82 -18.05 -6.90
N CYS A 167 -6.13 -17.90 -7.13
CA CYS A 167 -6.69 -16.90 -8.03
C CYS A 167 -7.51 -15.89 -7.25
N ALA A 168 -7.49 -14.63 -7.69
CA ALA A 168 -8.36 -13.61 -7.10
C ALA A 168 -9.82 -14.08 -7.21
N VAL A 169 -10.57 -13.98 -6.12
CA VAL A 169 -12.01 -14.26 -6.10
C VAL A 169 -12.72 -12.95 -5.85
N ARG A 170 -13.73 -12.64 -6.65
CA ARG A 170 -14.59 -11.47 -6.45
C ARG A 170 -15.98 -11.94 -6.05
N THR A 171 -16.49 -11.38 -4.97
CA THR A 171 -17.77 -11.74 -4.38
C THR A 171 -18.70 -10.56 -4.48
N PHE A 172 -19.84 -10.77 -5.13
CA PHE A 172 -20.93 -9.81 -5.26
C PHE A 172 -22.04 -10.19 -4.28
N LYS A 173 -22.55 -9.20 -3.54
CA LYS A 173 -23.68 -9.37 -2.63
C LYS A 173 -24.81 -8.43 -3.01
N CYS A 174 -26.01 -8.98 -3.11
CA CYS A 174 -27.24 -8.24 -3.38
C CYS A 174 -28.24 -8.56 -2.27
N ASP A 175 -28.56 -7.57 -1.43
CA ASP A 175 -29.53 -7.75 -0.35
C ASP A 175 -30.87 -7.09 -0.70
N GLY A 176 -31.98 -7.73 -0.33
CA GLY A 176 -33.34 -7.23 -0.48
C GLY A 176 -34.35 -8.35 -0.67
N ARG A 177 -35.64 -8.03 -0.70
CA ARG A 177 -36.70 -9.03 -0.78
C ARG A 177 -36.67 -9.74 -2.13
N MET A 178 -36.46 -11.04 -2.13
CA MET A 178 -36.28 -11.84 -3.35
C MET A 178 -35.14 -11.28 -4.22
N ALA A 179 -34.02 -10.89 -3.59
CA ALA A 179 -32.80 -10.46 -4.23
C ALA A 179 -32.31 -11.47 -5.27
N VAL A 180 -31.94 -10.94 -6.42
CA VAL A 180 -31.39 -11.66 -7.56
C VAL A 180 -30.19 -10.91 -8.09
N ILE A 181 -29.13 -11.65 -8.45
CA ILE A 181 -28.02 -11.17 -9.27
C ILE A 181 -28.21 -11.74 -10.68
N GLU A 182 -28.50 -10.89 -11.65
CA GLU A 182 -28.46 -11.26 -13.05
C GLU A 182 -27.00 -11.22 -13.56
N VAL A 183 -26.60 -12.25 -14.31
CA VAL A 183 -25.20 -12.44 -14.73
C VAL A 183 -25.10 -12.39 -16.25
N PHE A 184 -24.17 -11.57 -16.74
CA PHE A 184 -23.99 -11.33 -18.17
C PHE A 184 -22.57 -11.64 -18.63
N GLY A 185 -22.46 -12.20 -19.83
CA GLY A 185 -21.22 -12.46 -20.55
C GLY A 185 -20.96 -11.42 -21.66
N PRO A 186 -19.88 -11.62 -22.42
CA PRO A 186 -19.51 -10.74 -23.53
C PRO A 186 -20.68 -10.46 -24.47
N GLY A 187 -20.84 -9.19 -24.87
CA GLY A 187 -21.97 -8.78 -25.71
C GLY A 187 -23.32 -8.74 -25.00
N MET A 188 -23.34 -8.69 -23.66
CA MET A 188 -24.57 -8.66 -22.83
C MET A 188 -25.42 -9.94 -22.95
N GLU A 189 -24.79 -11.07 -23.27
CA GLU A 189 -25.44 -12.37 -23.25
C GLU A 189 -25.91 -12.71 -21.82
N ALA A 190 -27.18 -13.09 -21.65
CA ALA A 190 -27.69 -13.52 -20.36
C ALA A 190 -27.18 -14.94 -20.04
N LEU A 191 -26.37 -15.08 -18.98
CA LEU A 191 -25.78 -16.37 -18.58
C LEU A 191 -26.58 -17.08 -17.49
N GLY A 192 -27.35 -16.32 -16.71
CA GLY A 192 -28.17 -16.88 -15.64
C GLY A 192 -28.55 -15.85 -14.58
N ARG A 193 -29.15 -16.36 -13.50
CA ARG A 193 -29.60 -15.61 -12.34
C ARG A 193 -29.21 -16.36 -11.08
N VAL A 194 -28.70 -15.64 -10.08
CA VAL A 194 -28.42 -16.17 -8.75
C VAL A 194 -29.44 -15.57 -7.79
N GLN A 195 -30.22 -16.43 -7.14
CA GLN A 195 -31.26 -16.01 -6.21
C GLN A 195 -30.81 -16.30 -4.78
N GLY A 196 -31.18 -15.41 -3.84
CA GLY A 196 -30.88 -15.64 -2.43
C GLY A 196 -31.59 -16.88 -1.87
N GLU A 197 -30.93 -17.53 -0.92
CA GLU A 197 -31.52 -18.64 -0.17
C GLU A 197 -32.59 -18.12 0.83
N ASN A 198 -33.43 -19.02 1.37
CA ASN A 198 -34.39 -18.75 2.45
C ASN A 198 -35.29 -17.52 2.27
N GLN A 199 -36.16 -17.53 1.24
CA GLN A 199 -37.04 -16.40 0.84
C GLN A 199 -36.32 -15.20 0.21
N GLY A 200 -35.03 -15.34 -0.10
CA GLY A 200 -34.35 -14.50 -1.06
C GLY A 200 -33.90 -13.15 -0.51
N ASP A 201 -33.48 -13.05 0.75
CA ASP A 201 -33.05 -11.77 1.32
C ASP A 201 -31.64 -11.35 0.89
N THR A 202 -30.79 -12.31 0.51
CA THR A 202 -29.40 -12.06 0.07
C THR A 202 -29.00 -13.03 -1.03
N ALA A 203 -28.70 -12.53 -2.22
CA ALA A 203 -28.02 -13.27 -3.28
C ALA A 203 -26.50 -13.02 -3.21
N VAL A 204 -25.70 -14.08 -3.32
CA VAL A 204 -24.24 -14.02 -3.36
C VAL A 204 -23.74 -14.70 -4.63
N PHE A 205 -22.91 -14.02 -5.41
CA PHE A 205 -22.30 -14.57 -6.61
C PHE A 205 -20.79 -14.39 -6.56
N GLU A 206 -20.06 -15.49 -6.76
CA GLU A 206 -18.59 -15.49 -6.78
C GLU A 206 -18.07 -15.76 -8.20
N VAL A 207 -17.05 -15.01 -8.58
CA VAL A 207 -16.28 -15.21 -9.81
C VAL A 207 -14.81 -15.36 -9.47
N THR A 208 -14.11 -16.19 -10.24
CA THR A 208 -12.67 -16.41 -10.09
C THR A 208 -11.95 -15.79 -11.27
N CYS A 209 -10.87 -15.05 -11.01
CA CYS A 209 -10.01 -14.54 -12.06
C CYS A 209 -9.39 -15.70 -12.84
N ASN A 210 -9.41 -15.61 -14.17
CA ASN A 210 -8.84 -16.65 -15.02
C ASN A 210 -7.31 -16.71 -14.90
N ALA A 211 -6.74 -17.83 -15.34
CA ALA A 211 -5.31 -18.12 -15.25
C ALA A 211 -4.44 -17.04 -15.91
N ASP A 212 -4.99 -16.33 -16.90
CA ASP A 212 -4.30 -15.27 -17.63
C ASP A 212 -4.42 -13.87 -16.99
N GLY A 213 -5.28 -13.71 -15.98
CA GLY A 213 -5.46 -12.42 -15.31
C GLY A 213 -6.31 -11.40 -16.08
N THR A 214 -6.98 -11.84 -17.14
CA THR A 214 -7.64 -10.97 -18.12
C THR A 214 -9.15 -10.93 -17.99
N ALA A 215 -9.75 -11.91 -17.31
CA ALA A 215 -11.21 -12.06 -17.22
C ALA A 215 -11.63 -12.71 -15.91
N TRP A 216 -12.82 -12.34 -15.45
CA TRP A 216 -13.51 -13.01 -14.37
C TRP A 216 -14.37 -14.15 -14.93
N GLU A 217 -14.29 -15.32 -14.32
CA GLU A 217 -14.99 -16.52 -14.77
C GLU A 217 -15.82 -17.17 -13.66
N ALA A 218 -16.99 -17.70 -14.04
CA ALA A 218 -17.78 -18.60 -13.21
C ALA A 218 -18.27 -19.76 -14.07
N ALA A 219 -18.15 -20.98 -13.56
CA ALA A 219 -18.52 -22.21 -14.27
C ALA A 219 -17.93 -22.30 -15.70
N GLY A 220 -16.70 -21.83 -15.89
CA GLY A 220 -15.99 -21.84 -17.18
C GLY A 220 -16.46 -20.80 -18.19
N ARG A 221 -17.28 -19.82 -17.78
CA ARG A 221 -17.77 -18.73 -18.63
C ARG A 221 -17.21 -17.39 -18.17
N THR A 222 -16.77 -16.56 -19.11
CA THR A 222 -16.39 -15.17 -18.84
C THR A 222 -17.59 -14.32 -18.46
N ILE A 223 -17.44 -13.57 -17.38
CA ILE A 223 -18.44 -12.64 -16.85
C ILE A 223 -17.97 -11.22 -17.14
N THR A 224 -18.84 -10.40 -17.71
CA THR A 224 -18.54 -9.00 -18.07
C THR A 224 -19.47 -7.99 -17.43
N ALA A 225 -20.63 -8.43 -16.91
CA ALA A 225 -21.50 -7.57 -16.14
C ALA A 225 -22.38 -8.34 -15.15
N VAL A 226 -22.80 -7.66 -14.09
CA VAL A 226 -23.79 -8.13 -13.12
C VAL A 226 -24.79 -7.02 -12.82
N GLU A 227 -26.03 -7.41 -12.51
CA GLU A 227 -27.10 -6.50 -12.07
C GLU A 227 -27.75 -7.07 -10.80
N CYS A 228 -27.85 -6.26 -9.75
CA CYS A 228 -28.61 -6.60 -8.55
C CYS A 228 -30.03 -6.07 -8.69
N ALA A 229 -31.04 -6.89 -8.37
CA ALA A 229 -32.44 -6.50 -8.42
C ALA A 229 -33.28 -7.21 -7.37
N ASP A 230 -34.39 -6.59 -6.98
CA ASP A 230 -35.46 -7.26 -6.23
C ASP A 230 -36.45 -7.91 -7.21
N ALA A 231 -36.61 -9.23 -7.17
CA ALA A 231 -37.43 -9.96 -8.13
C ALA A 231 -38.93 -9.64 -8.08
N PHE A 232 -39.39 -8.86 -7.09
CA PHE A 232 -40.79 -8.45 -6.96
C PHE A 232 -41.18 -7.29 -7.89
N LEU A 233 -40.22 -6.69 -8.61
CA LEU A 233 -40.44 -5.53 -9.49
C LEU A 233 -40.05 -5.79 -10.96
N ILE A 234 -39.88 -7.06 -11.37
CA ILE A 234 -39.50 -7.48 -12.74
C ILE A 234 -40.68 -8.06 -13.51
#